data_AF-A0A1F4N2A9-F1
#
_entry.id   AF-A0A1F4N2A9-F1
#
_cell.length_a   1.000
_cell.length_b   1.000
_cell.length_c   1.000
_cell.angle_alpha   90.00
_cell.angle_beta   90.00
_cell.angle_gamma   90.00
#
_symmetry.space_group_name_H-M   'P 1'
#
loop_
_entity.id
_entity.type
_entity.pdbx_description
1 polymer ?
#
loop_
_entity_poly.entity_id
_entity_poly.type
_entity_poly.pdbx_seq_one_letter_code
_entity_poly.pdbx_strand_id
1 'polypeptide(L)'
;MKILTGRIKLWDYHVYFAGDRGSQQFYNVPHHRTLSHGSGWGGTRGSHPFATGAWRAPANNTNTFARESQIDIMAARAKKDPLEFRLQNLADEKFIRVLKKAGETFGWRPAPAPSNRGWGIALGIDSGTYVATIAEVEVDKNSGDVQVKRVVCAQDMGLVINPEGATIQMEGCITMGAAIANAIYDAVGARVYQMPMTPERVKKALTKG
;
A
#
# COMPACT_ATOMS: atom_id res chain seq x y z
N MET A 1 19.92 -17.84 15.12
CA MET A 1 19.23 -16.65 14.56
C MET A 1 19.30 -16.72 13.03
N LYS A 2 18.25 -17.20 12.34
CA LYS A 2 18.28 -17.30 10.87
C LYS A 2 18.21 -15.88 10.28
N ILE A 3 19.27 -15.47 9.58
CA ILE A 3 19.29 -14.23 8.79
C ILE A 3 18.23 -14.38 7.70
N LEU A 4 17.07 -13.75 7.86
CA LEU A 4 16.08 -13.66 6.79
C LEU A 4 16.71 -12.78 5.71
N THR A 5 17.01 -13.37 4.55
CA THR A 5 17.70 -12.70 3.43
C THR A 5 16.96 -11.46 2.91
N GLY A 6 15.71 -11.24 3.33
CA GLY A 6 14.83 -10.15 2.91
C GLY A 6 14.19 -10.40 1.55
N ARG A 7 14.44 -11.57 0.93
CA ARG A 7 13.76 -11.97 -0.30
C ARG A 7 12.48 -12.74 -0.01
N ILE A 8 11.40 -12.37 -0.68
CA ILE A 8 10.12 -13.06 -0.61
C ILE A 8 10.24 -14.38 -1.38
N LYS A 9 9.82 -15.48 -0.77
CA LYS A 9 9.91 -16.84 -1.36
C LYS A 9 8.56 -17.42 -1.74
N LEU A 10 7.53 -17.14 -0.93
CA LEU A 10 6.18 -17.66 -1.09
C LEU A 10 5.19 -16.51 -0.94
N TRP A 11 4.18 -16.49 -1.80
CA TRP A 11 3.02 -15.60 -1.69
C TRP A 11 1.74 -16.39 -1.99
N ASP A 12 0.89 -16.59 -0.98
CA ASP A 12 -0.40 -17.25 -1.14
C ASP A 12 -1.51 -16.25 -0.80
N TYR A 13 -2.28 -15.84 -1.80
CA TYR A 13 -3.22 -14.74 -1.68
C TYR A 13 -4.62 -15.15 -2.06
N HIS A 14 -5.55 -14.94 -1.13
CA HIS A 14 -6.96 -15.22 -1.32
C HIS A 14 -7.73 -13.91 -1.28
N VAL A 15 -8.50 -13.66 -2.33
CA VAL A 15 -9.39 -12.52 -2.45
C VAL A 15 -10.82 -13.02 -2.40
N TYR A 16 -11.65 -12.45 -1.54
CA TYR A 16 -13.06 -12.80 -1.44
C TYR A 16 -13.90 -11.61 -1.86
N PHE A 17 -14.74 -11.79 -2.89
CA PHE A 17 -15.76 -10.87 -3.39
C PHE A 17 -15.28 -9.50 -3.92
N ALA A 18 -13.97 -9.21 -3.91
CA ALA A 18 -13.44 -7.96 -4.44
C ALA A 18 -13.16 -8.00 -5.95
N GLY A 19 -12.82 -9.17 -6.50
CA GLY A 19 -12.27 -9.34 -7.85
C GLY A 19 -10.74 -9.40 -7.87
N ASP A 20 -10.16 -9.74 -9.01
CA ASP A 20 -8.75 -10.16 -9.13
C ASP A 20 -7.81 -9.10 -9.71
N ARG A 21 -8.28 -7.96 -10.22
CA ARG A 21 -7.35 -6.91 -10.71
C ARG A 21 -6.56 -6.29 -9.58
N GLY A 22 -5.28 -6.09 -9.85
CA GLY A 22 -4.32 -5.63 -8.85
C GLY A 22 -3.94 -6.71 -7.83
N SER A 23 -4.48 -7.93 -7.92
CA SER A 23 -4.05 -9.06 -7.07
C SER A 23 -2.80 -9.76 -7.61
N GLN A 24 -2.46 -9.51 -8.87
CA GLN A 24 -1.25 -10.01 -9.53
C GLN A 24 -0.01 -9.47 -8.81
N GLN A 25 1.01 -10.33 -8.65
CA GLN A 25 2.26 -9.93 -8.03
C GLN A 25 3.23 -9.37 -9.06
N PHE A 26 3.77 -8.19 -8.76
CA PHE A 26 4.86 -7.56 -9.50
C PHE A 26 6.20 -7.58 -8.74
N TYR A 27 6.20 -8.02 -7.48
CA TYR A 27 7.43 -8.39 -6.79
C TYR A 27 7.92 -9.75 -7.30
N ASN A 28 9.23 -9.92 -7.33
CA ASN A 28 9.90 -11.16 -7.72
C ASN A 28 9.72 -12.24 -6.65
N VAL A 29 8.61 -12.98 -6.73
CA VAL A 29 8.27 -14.08 -5.84
C VAL A 29 8.22 -15.38 -6.63
N PRO A 30 9.19 -16.30 -6.47
CA PRO A 30 9.30 -17.49 -7.32
C PRO A 30 8.17 -18.50 -7.10
N HIS A 31 7.52 -18.50 -5.93
CA HIS A 31 6.39 -19.37 -5.63
C HIS A 31 5.21 -18.50 -5.24
N HIS A 32 4.23 -18.36 -6.13
CA HIS A 32 3.07 -17.53 -5.85
C HIS A 32 1.78 -18.15 -6.36
N ARG A 33 0.69 -17.93 -5.62
CA ARG A 33 -0.66 -18.34 -5.95
C ARG A 33 -1.63 -17.22 -5.57
N THR A 34 -2.56 -16.94 -6.47
CA THR A 34 -3.67 -16.02 -6.21
C THR A 34 -4.97 -16.71 -6.53
N LEU A 35 -5.89 -16.75 -5.57
CA LEU A 35 -7.23 -17.31 -5.70
C LEU A 35 -8.27 -16.21 -5.45
N SER A 36 -9.15 -15.99 -6.43
CA SER A 36 -10.27 -15.06 -6.31
C SER A 36 -11.57 -15.83 -6.17
N HIS A 37 -12.29 -15.59 -5.07
CA HIS A 37 -13.56 -16.23 -4.72
C HIS A 37 -14.71 -15.25 -4.98
N GLY A 38 -15.69 -15.63 -5.80
CA GLY A 38 -16.86 -14.81 -6.17
C GLY A 38 -16.87 -14.39 -7.64
N SER A 39 -17.91 -13.65 -8.05
CA SER A 39 -18.13 -13.22 -9.44
C SER A 39 -17.78 -11.74 -9.67
N GLY A 40 -16.53 -11.48 -10.09
CA GLY A 40 -16.07 -10.13 -10.48
C GLY A 40 -16.19 -9.07 -9.37
N TRP A 41 -16.23 -7.79 -9.75
CA TRP A 41 -16.28 -6.63 -8.84
C TRP A 41 -17.59 -6.50 -8.07
N GLY A 42 -18.66 -7.13 -8.56
CA GLY A 42 -20.00 -7.04 -7.97
C GLY A 42 -20.22 -8.06 -6.86
N GLY A 43 -19.29 -8.98 -6.63
CA GLY A 43 -19.51 -10.14 -5.77
C GLY A 43 -20.65 -11.03 -6.28
N THR A 44 -20.89 -12.14 -5.59
CA THR A 44 -22.08 -12.97 -5.80
C THR A 44 -23.30 -12.34 -5.13
N ARG A 45 -24.50 -12.54 -5.67
CA ARG A 45 -25.74 -12.07 -5.04
C ARG A 45 -25.81 -12.54 -3.59
N GLY A 46 -26.05 -11.61 -2.65
CA GLY A 46 -26.10 -11.89 -1.21
C GLY A 46 -24.76 -11.77 -0.47
N SER A 47 -23.64 -11.47 -1.15
CA SER A 47 -22.33 -11.28 -0.50
C SER A 47 -22.24 -9.97 0.29
N HIS A 48 -23.13 -9.01 0.03
CA HIS A 48 -23.20 -7.72 0.70
C HIS A 48 -24.67 -7.33 0.91
N PRO A 49 -25.04 -6.66 2.03
CA PRO A 49 -26.43 -6.28 2.33
C PRO A 49 -27.01 -5.25 1.34
N PHE A 50 -26.16 -4.59 0.57
CA PHE A 50 -26.51 -3.61 -0.46
C PHE A 50 -25.88 -3.97 -1.79
N ALA A 51 -26.47 -3.49 -2.88
CA ALA A 51 -25.88 -3.61 -4.22
C ALA A 51 -24.48 -2.97 -4.26
N THR A 52 -23.55 -3.67 -4.92
CA THR A 52 -22.16 -3.26 -5.09
C THR A 52 -21.85 -3.00 -6.57
N GLY A 53 -20.87 -2.15 -6.85
CA GLY A 53 -20.51 -1.76 -8.20
C GLY A 53 -19.10 -1.21 -8.30
N ALA A 54 -18.75 -0.71 -9.48
CA ALA A 54 -17.42 -0.15 -9.73
C ALA A 54 -17.19 1.12 -8.88
N TRP A 55 -16.15 1.07 -8.06
CA TRP A 55 -15.55 2.25 -7.42
C TRP A 55 -14.11 2.38 -7.94
N ARG A 56 -13.57 3.61 -7.98
CA ARG A 56 -12.33 3.94 -8.72
C ARG A 56 -11.22 2.90 -8.49
N ALA A 57 -10.65 2.42 -9.59
CA ALA A 57 -9.77 1.24 -9.64
C ALA A 57 -10.41 0.00 -9.00
N PRO A 58 -11.49 -0.56 -9.62
CA PRO A 58 -12.22 -1.71 -9.08
C PRO A 58 -11.27 -2.86 -8.73
N ALA A 59 -11.46 -3.49 -7.57
CA ALA A 59 -10.57 -4.40 -6.82
C ALA A 59 -9.12 -3.96 -6.59
N ASN A 60 -8.52 -3.20 -7.48
CA ASN A 60 -7.10 -2.88 -7.42
C ASN A 60 -6.79 -2.04 -6.18
N ASN A 61 -7.67 -1.11 -5.81
CA ASN A 61 -7.53 -0.33 -4.58
C ASN A 61 -7.44 -1.21 -3.32
N THR A 62 -8.33 -2.19 -3.16
CA THR A 62 -8.36 -3.09 -2.00
C THR A 62 -7.24 -4.13 -2.06
N ASN A 63 -6.96 -4.69 -3.24
CA ASN A 63 -5.87 -5.64 -3.45
C ASN A 63 -4.50 -4.98 -3.24
N THR A 64 -4.32 -3.73 -3.68
CA THR A 64 -3.11 -2.94 -3.43
C THR A 64 -2.95 -2.64 -1.95
N PHE A 65 -4.02 -2.24 -1.25
CA PHE A 65 -3.97 -2.05 0.20
C PHE A 65 -3.51 -3.32 0.92
N ALA A 66 -4.11 -4.47 0.60
CA ALA A 66 -3.76 -5.75 1.22
C ALA A 66 -2.31 -6.16 0.92
N ARG A 67 -1.89 -6.11 -0.35
CA ARG A 67 -0.52 -6.44 -0.77
C ARG A 67 0.50 -5.53 -0.08
N GLU A 68 0.35 -4.22 -0.17
CA GLU A 68 1.34 -3.28 0.33
C GLU A 68 1.40 -3.22 1.85
N SER A 69 0.29 -3.51 2.55
CA SER A 69 0.31 -3.74 3.99
C SER A 69 1.12 -4.99 4.34
N GLN A 70 0.92 -6.09 3.61
CA GLN A 70 1.63 -7.34 3.83
C GLN A 70 3.13 -7.24 3.52
N ILE A 71 3.51 -6.53 2.46
CA ILE A 71 4.90 -6.22 2.13
C ILE A 71 5.57 -5.47 3.28
N ASP A 72 4.88 -4.47 3.83
CA ASP A 72 5.40 -3.66 4.93
C ASP A 72 5.53 -4.47 6.24
N ILE A 73 4.58 -5.38 6.51
CA ILE A 73 4.66 -6.34 7.62
C ILE A 73 5.88 -7.25 7.47
N MET A 74 6.15 -7.75 6.26
CA MET A 74 7.33 -8.58 6.00
C MET A 74 8.63 -7.80 6.17
N ALA A 75 8.69 -6.54 5.70
CA ALA A 75 9.85 -5.67 5.88
C ALA A 75 10.15 -5.44 7.37
N ALA A 76 9.12 -5.09 8.16
CA ALA A 76 9.23 -4.88 9.60
C ALA A 76 9.71 -6.16 10.33
N ARG A 77 9.12 -7.32 10.01
CA ARG A 77 9.55 -8.61 10.59
C ARG A 77 10.98 -9.00 10.19
N ALA A 78 11.39 -8.64 8.98
CA ALA A 78 12.76 -8.82 8.51
C ALA A 78 13.73 -7.76 9.07
N LYS A 79 13.24 -6.79 9.85
CA LYS A 79 14.00 -5.64 10.37
C LYS A 79 14.72 -4.87 9.27
N LYS A 80 14.07 -4.73 8.11
CA LYS A 80 14.59 -3.98 6.97
C LYS A 80 13.80 -2.70 6.77
N ASP A 81 14.47 -1.69 6.22
CA ASP A 81 13.79 -0.49 5.72
C ASP A 81 12.75 -0.89 4.64
N PRO A 82 11.53 -0.33 4.67
CA PRO A 82 10.46 -0.73 3.77
C PRO A 82 10.67 -0.31 2.31
N LEU A 83 11.47 0.73 2.03
CA LEU A 83 11.83 1.12 0.66
C LEU A 83 12.90 0.16 0.12
N GLU A 84 13.96 -0.10 0.90
CA GLU A 84 15.00 -1.06 0.53
C GLU A 84 14.46 -2.47 0.36
N PHE A 85 13.53 -2.90 1.22
CA PHE A 85 12.88 -4.20 1.11
C PHE A 85 12.14 -4.33 -0.22
N ARG A 86 11.45 -3.28 -0.68
CA ARG A 86 10.79 -3.27 -1.99
C ARG A 86 11.81 -3.33 -3.11
N LEU A 87 12.86 -2.50 -3.08
CA LEU A 87 13.94 -2.53 -4.10
C LEU A 87 14.59 -3.91 -4.24
N GLN A 88 14.83 -4.61 -3.13
CA GLN A 88 15.41 -5.96 -3.13
C GLN A 88 14.50 -7.03 -3.76
N ASN A 89 13.19 -6.76 -3.83
CA ASN A 89 12.19 -7.69 -4.33
C ASN A 89 11.56 -7.24 -5.66
N LEU A 90 11.99 -6.13 -6.26
CA LEU A 90 11.53 -5.69 -7.58
C LEU A 90 12.49 -6.16 -8.68
N ALA A 91 11.93 -6.49 -9.84
CA ALA A 91 12.69 -6.77 -11.06
C ALA A 91 12.38 -5.76 -12.18
N ASP A 92 11.19 -5.16 -12.17
CA ASP A 92 10.77 -4.19 -13.19
C ASP A 92 11.44 -2.83 -12.98
N GLU A 93 12.16 -2.36 -14.01
CA GLU A 93 12.88 -1.10 -14.00
C GLU A 93 11.97 0.12 -13.83
N LYS A 94 10.72 0.08 -14.29
CA LYS A 94 9.76 1.18 -14.13
C LYS A 94 9.37 1.33 -12.67
N PHE A 95 9.11 0.22 -11.97
CA PHE A 95 8.86 0.24 -10.53
C PHE A 95 10.06 0.75 -9.75
N ILE A 96 11.27 0.28 -10.09
CA ILE A 96 12.51 0.75 -9.46
C ILE A 96 12.68 2.26 -9.66
N ARG A 97 12.42 2.76 -10.87
CA ARG A 97 12.50 4.20 -11.20
C ARG A 97 11.51 5.02 -10.38
N VAL A 98 10.22 4.67 -10.37
CA VAL A 98 9.21 5.46 -9.63
C VAL A 98 9.44 5.39 -8.12
N LEU A 99 9.86 4.25 -7.59
CA LEU A 99 10.17 4.07 -6.18
C LEU A 99 11.35 4.96 -5.74
N LYS A 100 12.46 4.94 -6.51
CA LYS A 100 13.61 5.82 -6.25
C LYS A 100 13.21 7.28 -6.35
N LYS A 101 12.48 7.68 -7.39
CA LYS A 101 12.03 9.06 -7.56
C LYS A 101 11.14 9.53 -6.41
N ALA A 102 10.22 8.68 -5.94
CA ALA A 102 9.39 9.00 -4.77
C ALA A 102 10.26 9.19 -3.52
N GLY A 103 11.19 8.26 -3.26
CA GLY A 103 12.12 8.33 -2.13
C GLY A 103 12.99 9.59 -2.13
N GLU A 104 13.62 9.91 -3.26
CA GLU A 104 14.43 11.12 -3.46
C GLU A 104 13.59 12.39 -3.23
N THR A 105 12.42 12.48 -3.87
CA THR A 105 11.54 13.65 -3.78
C THR A 105 10.97 13.83 -2.37
N PHE A 106 10.72 12.73 -1.66
CA PHE A 106 10.24 12.78 -0.28
C PHE A 106 11.34 13.17 0.72
N GLY A 107 12.61 12.90 0.39
CA GLY A 107 13.73 12.97 1.33
C GLY A 107 13.77 11.74 2.25
N TRP A 108 13.52 10.55 1.68
CA TRP A 108 13.49 9.29 2.45
C TRP A 108 14.82 9.05 3.16
N ARG A 109 14.73 8.66 4.43
CA ARG A 109 15.86 8.30 5.28
C ARG A 109 15.65 6.86 5.70
N PRO A 110 16.52 5.92 5.34
CA PRO A 110 16.29 4.51 5.64
C PRO A 110 16.15 4.25 7.14
N ALA A 111 15.07 3.57 7.54
CA ALA A 111 14.93 3.01 8.88
C ALA A 111 13.92 1.86 8.86
N PRO A 112 14.18 0.75 9.57
CA PRO A 112 13.16 -0.28 9.78
C PRO A 112 11.95 0.29 10.53
N ALA A 113 10.74 -0.04 10.06
CA ALA A 113 9.51 0.31 10.77
C ALA A 113 9.23 -0.70 11.92
N PRO A 114 8.65 -0.26 13.06
CA PRO A 114 8.26 1.12 13.35
C PRO A 114 9.46 2.00 13.75
N SER A 115 9.53 3.21 13.20
CA SER A 115 10.63 4.17 13.47
C SER A 115 10.18 5.43 14.21
N ASN A 116 8.90 5.54 14.57
CA ASN A 116 8.25 6.71 15.20
C ASN A 116 8.19 7.98 14.33
N ARG A 117 8.45 7.89 13.02
CA ARG A 117 8.43 9.06 12.10
C ARG A 117 7.09 9.25 11.40
N GLY A 118 6.33 8.17 11.25
CA GLY A 118 5.03 8.20 10.58
C GLY A 118 5.13 8.21 9.07
N TRP A 119 6.12 7.51 8.51
CA TRP A 119 6.38 7.47 7.07
C TRP A 119 5.96 6.13 6.47
N GLY A 120 4.91 6.14 5.65
CA GLY A 120 4.37 4.95 4.99
C GLY A 120 4.63 4.97 3.50
N ILE A 121 4.92 3.80 2.92
CA ILE A 121 5.17 3.64 1.48
C ILE A 121 4.30 2.54 0.89
N ALA A 122 3.83 2.73 -0.35
CA ALA A 122 3.05 1.75 -1.11
C ALA A 122 3.33 1.86 -2.61
N LEU A 123 3.31 0.71 -3.30
CA LEU A 123 3.40 0.59 -4.75
C LEU A 123 2.10 0.06 -5.38
N GLY A 124 1.78 0.55 -6.57
CA GLY A 124 0.63 0.11 -7.36
C GLY A 124 0.92 0.11 -8.85
N ILE A 125 0.22 -0.75 -9.59
CA ILE A 125 0.15 -0.71 -11.04
C ILE A 125 -1.29 -0.87 -11.49
N ASP A 126 -1.69 -0.06 -12.46
CA ASP A 126 -2.99 -0.20 -13.10
C ASP A 126 -2.92 0.29 -14.55
N SER A 127 -3.50 -0.44 -15.49
CA SER A 127 -3.55 -0.04 -16.91
C SER A 127 -2.19 0.41 -17.48
N GLY A 128 -1.10 -0.29 -17.11
CA GLY A 128 0.26 0.03 -17.55
C GLY A 128 0.91 1.25 -16.87
N THR A 129 0.25 1.82 -15.86
CA THR A 129 0.73 2.96 -15.08
C THR A 129 1.32 2.50 -13.76
N TYR A 130 2.58 2.87 -13.47
CA TYR A 130 3.34 2.46 -12.29
C TYR A 130 3.35 3.59 -11.28
N VAL A 131 3.08 3.30 -10.01
CA VAL A 131 2.92 4.31 -8.96
C VAL A 131 3.72 3.93 -7.72
N ALA A 132 4.41 4.91 -7.16
CA ALA A 132 4.96 4.87 -5.80
C ALA A 132 4.43 6.05 -4.99
N THR A 133 3.82 5.78 -3.85
CA THR A 133 3.29 6.80 -2.94
C THR A 133 3.98 6.69 -1.57
N ILE A 134 4.40 7.83 -1.04
CA ILE A 134 4.92 7.98 0.32
C ILE A 134 4.05 8.98 1.07
N ALA A 135 3.52 8.59 2.22
CA ALA A 135 2.72 9.44 3.09
C ALA A 135 3.43 9.70 4.43
N GLU A 136 3.38 10.94 4.87
CA GLU A 136 3.80 11.39 6.20
C GLU A 136 2.54 11.64 7.04
N VAL A 137 2.45 10.98 8.20
CA VAL A 137 1.33 11.14 9.11
C VAL A 137 1.79 11.41 10.53
N GLU A 138 1.00 12.19 11.24
CA GLU A 138 1.08 12.39 12.68
C GLU A 138 -0.09 11.65 13.32
N VAL A 139 0.17 10.95 14.43
CA VAL A 139 -0.85 10.19 15.15
C VAL A 139 -0.85 10.62 16.62
N ASP A 140 -1.97 11.14 17.09
CA ASP A 140 -2.19 11.35 18.52
C ASP A 140 -2.46 9.99 19.18
N LYS A 141 -1.54 9.56 20.06
CA LYS A 141 -1.64 8.27 20.76
C LYS A 141 -2.76 8.22 21.79
N ASN A 142 -3.20 9.36 22.31
CA ASN A 142 -4.27 9.47 23.29
C ASN A 142 -5.64 9.45 22.61
N SER A 143 -5.81 10.22 21.54
CA SER A 143 -7.09 10.35 20.84
C SER A 143 -7.27 9.32 19.70
N GLY A 144 -6.18 8.80 19.15
CA GLY A 144 -6.16 7.98 17.94
C GLY A 144 -6.27 8.78 16.64
N ASP A 145 -6.32 10.11 16.72
CA ASP A 145 -6.48 10.97 15.55
C ASP A 145 -5.25 10.86 14.65
N VAL A 146 -5.50 10.81 13.34
CA VAL A 146 -4.47 10.70 12.30
C VAL A 146 -4.55 11.92 11.42
N GLN A 147 -3.46 12.67 11.34
CA GLN A 147 -3.32 13.78 10.40
C GLN A 147 -2.30 13.44 9.32
N VAL A 148 -2.73 13.44 8.06
CA VAL A 148 -1.78 13.37 6.93
C VAL A 148 -1.12 14.74 6.77
N LYS A 149 0.21 14.80 6.94
CA LYS A 149 0.99 16.03 6.84
C LYS A 149 1.42 16.31 5.40
N ARG A 150 1.81 15.25 4.68
CA ARG A 150 2.32 15.35 3.31
C ARG A 150 2.19 14.02 2.59
N VAL A 151 2.01 14.08 1.27
CA VAL A 151 2.10 12.92 0.38
C VAL A 151 3.01 13.26 -0.81
N VAL A 152 3.89 12.33 -1.16
CA VAL A 152 4.64 12.34 -2.42
C VAL A 152 4.17 11.17 -3.27
N CYS A 153 3.83 11.43 -4.53
CA CYS A 153 3.45 10.42 -5.49
C CYS A 153 4.32 10.56 -6.74
N ALA A 154 5.05 9.50 -7.09
CA ALA A 154 5.74 9.38 -8.36
C ALA A 154 4.98 8.38 -9.24
N GLN A 155 4.65 8.78 -10.46
CA GLN A 155 3.86 7.97 -11.38
C GLN A 155 4.50 7.95 -12.77
N ASP A 156 4.61 6.76 -13.34
CA ASP A 156 4.97 6.55 -14.73
C ASP A 156 3.74 6.08 -15.49
N MET A 157 3.20 6.95 -16.33
CA MET A 157 1.99 6.71 -17.12
C MET A 157 2.24 6.77 -18.63
N GLY A 158 3.51 6.71 -19.05
CA GLY A 158 3.90 6.96 -20.45
C GLY A 158 3.81 8.43 -20.84
N LEU A 159 3.36 8.70 -22.08
CA LEU A 159 3.26 10.06 -22.62
C LEU A 159 2.14 10.83 -21.95
N VAL A 160 2.49 11.96 -21.32
CA VAL A 160 1.53 12.85 -20.68
C VAL A 160 1.09 13.92 -21.68
N ILE A 161 -0.14 13.80 -22.19
CA ILE A 161 -0.72 14.75 -23.15
C ILE A 161 -1.10 16.07 -22.47
N ASN A 162 -1.69 16.00 -21.27
CA ASN A 162 -2.06 17.16 -20.47
C ASN A 162 -1.46 17.03 -19.06
N PRO A 163 -0.31 17.67 -18.79
CA PRO A 163 0.36 17.60 -17.48
C PRO A 163 -0.46 18.11 -16.30
N GLU A 164 -1.23 19.18 -16.51
CA GLU A 164 -2.08 19.74 -15.46
C GLU A 164 -3.24 18.80 -15.15
N GLY A 165 -3.91 18.27 -16.18
CA GLY A 165 -4.97 17.28 -16.02
C GLY A 165 -4.48 16.00 -15.35
N ALA A 166 -3.26 15.55 -15.67
CA ALA A 166 -2.62 14.42 -14.99
C ALA A 166 -2.38 14.72 -13.51
N THR A 167 -1.89 15.92 -13.18
CA THR A 167 -1.66 16.36 -11.80
C THR A 167 -2.97 16.36 -10.99
N ILE A 168 -4.04 16.95 -11.53
CA ILE A 168 -5.36 16.97 -10.90
C ILE A 168 -5.90 15.55 -10.66
N GLN A 169 -5.69 14.63 -11.62
CA GLN A 169 -6.09 13.22 -11.45
C GLN A 169 -5.29 12.50 -10.37
N MET A 170 -4.00 12.79 -10.24
CA MET A 170 -3.14 12.25 -9.19
C MET A 170 -3.54 12.78 -7.81
N GLU A 171 -3.73 14.08 -7.67
CA GLU A 171 -4.17 14.69 -6.40
C GLU A 171 -5.53 14.14 -5.97
N GLY A 172 -6.48 14.05 -6.91
CA GLY A 172 -7.81 13.50 -6.65
C GLY A 172 -7.82 12.00 -6.31
N CYS A 173 -6.81 11.22 -6.71
CA CYS A 173 -6.72 9.80 -6.34
C CYS A 173 -5.98 9.58 -5.01
N ILE A 174 -5.00 10.42 -4.68
CA ILE A 174 -4.22 10.35 -3.44
C ILE A 174 -5.13 10.48 -2.20
N THR A 175 -6.17 11.30 -2.29
CA THR A 175 -7.17 11.45 -1.21
C THR A 175 -7.89 10.14 -0.86
N MET A 176 -7.77 9.08 -1.66
CA MET A 176 -8.36 7.77 -1.40
C MET A 176 -7.48 6.83 -0.54
N GLY A 177 -6.24 7.21 -0.20
CA GLY A 177 -5.61 6.82 1.10
C GLY A 177 -4.75 5.55 1.21
N ALA A 178 -4.20 4.98 0.13
CA ALA A 178 -3.51 3.68 0.19
C ALA A 178 -2.26 3.61 1.11
N ALA A 179 -1.45 4.67 1.22
CA ALA A 179 -0.21 4.65 2.02
C ALA A 179 -0.42 4.95 3.52
N ILE A 180 -1.61 5.40 3.91
CA ILE A 180 -1.89 5.93 5.26
C ILE A 180 -1.74 4.86 6.34
N ALA A 181 -2.18 3.62 6.09
CA ALA A 181 -2.06 2.54 7.09
C ALA A 181 -0.62 2.19 7.43
N ASN A 182 0.27 2.17 6.43
CA ASN A 182 1.70 1.91 6.65
C ASN A 182 2.33 3.08 7.43
N ALA A 183 1.89 4.31 7.16
CA ALA A 183 2.36 5.49 7.87
C ALA A 183 1.93 5.48 9.35
N ILE A 184 0.70 5.06 9.65
CA ILE A 184 0.22 4.86 11.04
C ILE A 184 1.11 3.83 11.76
N TYR A 185 1.41 2.70 11.11
CA TYR A 185 2.30 1.72 11.73
C TYR A 185 3.70 2.27 12.01
N ASP A 186 4.29 2.99 11.06
CA ASP A 186 5.61 3.58 11.29
C ASP A 186 5.59 4.62 12.42
N ALA A 187 4.50 5.39 12.55
CA ALA A 187 4.34 6.42 13.59
C ALA A 187 4.24 5.84 15.00
N VAL A 188 3.44 4.79 15.17
CA VAL A 188 3.00 4.36 16.52
C VAL A 188 3.09 2.86 16.76
N GLY A 189 3.58 2.08 15.80
CA GLY A 189 3.69 0.62 15.91
C GLY A 189 2.35 -0.13 15.82
N ALA A 190 1.22 0.57 15.69
CA ALA A 190 -0.10 -0.02 15.59
C ALA A 190 -0.46 -0.37 14.13
N ARG A 191 -0.86 -1.62 13.88
CA ARG A 191 -1.37 -2.04 12.56
C ARG A 191 -2.89 -1.93 12.49
N VAL A 192 -3.38 -1.17 11.53
CA VAL A 192 -4.81 -1.08 11.20
C VAL A 192 -5.08 -1.87 9.92
N TYR A 193 -5.76 -3.00 10.05
CA TYR A 193 -6.06 -3.89 8.92
C TYR A 193 -7.40 -3.61 8.24
N GLN A 194 -8.22 -2.72 8.82
CA GLN A 194 -9.57 -2.43 8.36
C GLN A 194 -9.74 -0.93 8.06
N MET A 195 -10.09 -0.61 6.83
CA MET A 195 -10.44 0.75 6.38
C MET A 195 -11.90 1.11 6.71
N PRO A 196 -12.24 2.41 6.89
CA PRO A 196 -11.35 3.56 7.05
C PRO A 196 -10.59 3.57 8.39
N MET A 197 -9.50 4.34 8.44
CA MET A 197 -8.58 4.47 9.58
C MET A 197 -9.12 5.47 10.60
N THR A 198 -10.29 5.20 11.17
CA THR A 198 -10.94 6.11 12.13
C THR A 198 -10.19 6.14 13.48
N PRO A 199 -10.32 7.23 14.26
CA PRO A 199 -9.67 7.33 15.58
C PRO A 199 -9.97 6.16 16.51
N GLU A 200 -11.21 5.64 16.50
CA GLU A 200 -11.62 4.49 17.32
C GLU A 200 -10.88 3.22 16.92
N ARG A 201 -10.65 3.01 15.62
CA ARG A 201 -9.92 1.83 15.11
C ARG A 201 -8.43 1.95 15.38
N VAL A 202 -7.87 3.14 15.28
CA VAL A 202 -6.47 3.42 15.64
C VAL A 202 -6.26 3.20 17.14
N LYS A 203 -7.11 3.77 18.00
CA LYS A 203 -7.12 3.50 19.45
C LYS A 203 -7.19 2.02 19.76
N LYS A 204 -8.11 1.30 19.12
CA LYS A 204 -8.25 -0.15 19.31
C LYS A 204 -7.01 -0.93 18.86
N ALA A 205 -6.27 -0.44 17.86
CA ALA A 205 -5.02 -1.05 17.43
C ALA A 205 -3.87 -0.73 18.40
N LEU A 206 -3.83 0.48 18.96
CA LEU A 206 -2.85 0.91 19.96
C LEU A 206 -2.93 0.09 21.26
N THR A 207 -4.13 -0.32 21.69
CA THR A 207 -4.32 -1.10 22.93
C THR A 207 -4.02 -2.59 22.80
N LYS A 208 -3.75 -3.08 21.58
CA LYS A 208 -3.49 -4.50 21.29
C LYS A 208 -2.01 -4.82 21.05
N GLY A 209 -1.15 -3.81 20.91
CA GLY A 209 0.30 -3.95 20.71
C GLY A 209 1.04 -3.94 22.04
#